data_AF-F9PAL0-F1
#
_entry.id   AF-F9PAL0-F1
#
_cell.length_a   1.000
_cell.length_b   1.000
_cell.length_c   1.000
_cell.angle_alpha   90.00
_cell.angle_beta   90.00
_cell.angle_gamma   90.00
#
_symmetry.space_group_name_H-M   'P 1'
#
loop_
_entity.id
_entity.type
_entity.pdbx_description
1 polymer ?
#
loop_
_entity_poly.entity_id
_entity_poly.type
_entity_poly.pdbx_seq_one_letter_code
_entity_poly.pdbx_strand_id
1 'polypeptide(L)'
;MTKTVRTCGKLYLAGEYSVLTAGQGAILKHIPIYMTGKIHFAEQYRLFSDMFDHAVDLTPDDDYSLIQETVAVMNEFLQSQSISLSPFL
;
A
#
# COMPACT_ATOMS: atom_id res chain seq x y z
N MET A 1 -3.79 15.49 -12.44
CA MET A 1 -5.02 15.38 -11.60
C MET A 1 -4.69 14.52 -10.41
N THR A 2 -4.93 15.00 -9.19
CA THR A 2 -4.70 14.22 -7.96
C THR A 2 -5.87 13.29 -7.67
N LYS A 3 -5.58 12.05 -7.33
CA LYS A 3 -6.53 11.07 -6.82
C LYS A 3 -6.34 10.91 -5.32
N THR A 4 -7.43 10.81 -4.58
CA THR A 4 -7.44 10.56 -3.14
C THR A 4 -8.20 9.28 -2.88
N VAL A 5 -7.61 8.36 -2.14
CA VAL A 5 -8.19 7.08 -1.75
C VAL A 5 -8.12 6.92 -0.23
N ARG A 6 -9.01 6.11 0.32
CA ARG A 6 -9.05 5.82 1.76
C ARG A 6 -9.21 4.32 1.98
N THR A 7 -8.49 3.79 2.95
CA THR A 7 -8.60 2.40 3.40
C THR A 7 -8.88 2.39 4.89
N CYS A 8 -9.79 1.52 5.33
CA CYS A 8 -10.17 1.41 6.74
C CYS A 8 -9.24 0.44 7.48
N GLY A 9 -9.15 0.58 8.81
CA GLY A 9 -8.53 -0.43 9.67
C GLY A 9 -9.39 -1.69 9.82
N LYS A 10 -8.85 -2.70 10.50
CA LYS A 10 -9.58 -3.92 10.87
C LYS A 10 -9.22 -4.41 12.26
N LEU A 11 -10.14 -5.14 12.89
CA LEU A 11 -9.92 -5.93 14.10
C LEU A 11 -10.35 -7.37 13.86
N TYR A 12 -9.61 -8.32 14.43
CA TYR A 12 -10.10 -9.69 14.56
C TYR A 12 -11.18 -9.73 15.65
N LEU A 13 -12.25 -10.47 15.40
CA LEU A 13 -13.26 -10.84 16.40
C LEU A 13 -13.07 -12.28 16.89
N ALA A 14 -12.55 -13.16 16.01
CA ALA A 14 -12.20 -14.53 16.32
C ALA A 14 -11.29 -15.12 15.22
N GLY A 15 -10.53 -16.16 15.56
CA GLY A 15 -9.70 -16.93 14.61
C GLY A 15 -8.27 -16.40 14.44
N GLU A 16 -7.79 -15.58 15.39
CA GLU A 16 -6.37 -15.23 15.48
C GLU A 16 -5.51 -16.50 15.59
N TYR A 17 -4.36 -16.47 14.93
CA TYR A 17 -3.41 -17.59 14.80
C TYR A 17 -3.92 -18.81 14.01
N SER A 18 -5.17 -19.24 14.15
CA SER A 18 -5.71 -20.37 13.37
C SER A 18 -5.71 -20.08 11.87
N VAL A 19 -6.01 -18.82 11.49
CA VAL A 19 -6.02 -18.35 10.08
C VAL A 19 -4.69 -18.52 9.36
N LEU A 20 -3.58 -18.72 10.07
CA LEU A 20 -2.28 -19.02 9.46
C LEU A 20 -2.24 -20.43 8.84
N THR A 21 -3.15 -21.31 9.22
CA THR A 21 -3.29 -22.66 8.64
C THR A 21 -4.29 -22.64 7.49
N ALA A 22 -3.87 -23.13 6.32
CA ALA A 22 -4.73 -23.19 5.14
C ALA A 22 -6.04 -23.95 5.43
N GLY A 23 -7.16 -23.37 5.00
CA GLY A 23 -8.51 -23.91 5.23
C GLY A 23 -9.17 -23.48 6.54
N GLN A 24 -8.46 -22.80 7.45
CA GLN A 24 -9.06 -22.21 8.65
C GLN A 24 -9.64 -20.82 8.37
N GLY A 25 -10.74 -20.48 9.04
CA GLY A 25 -11.39 -19.18 8.93
C GLY A 25 -11.04 -18.21 10.07
N ALA A 26 -11.33 -16.93 9.84
CA ALA A 26 -11.33 -15.89 10.87
C ALA A 26 -12.49 -14.91 10.63
N ILE A 27 -12.96 -14.25 11.69
CA ILE A 27 -13.98 -13.21 11.61
C ILE A 27 -13.28 -11.86 11.82
N LEU A 28 -13.38 -10.99 10.82
CA LEU A 28 -12.80 -9.66 10.85
C LEU A 28 -13.89 -8.59 10.80
N LYS A 29 -13.72 -7.51 11.56
CA LYS A 29 -14.58 -6.32 11.53
C LYS A 29 -13.79 -5.15 10.96
N HIS A 30 -14.31 -4.51 9.91
CA HIS A 30 -13.78 -3.23 9.45
C HIS A 30 -14.03 -2.16 10.51
N ILE A 31 -13.04 -1.31 10.73
CA ILE A 31 -13.11 -0.19 11.67
C ILE A 31 -13.02 1.10 10.85
N PRO A 32 -13.99 2.02 10.95
CA PRO A 32 -14.02 3.25 10.14
C PRO A 32 -13.02 4.32 10.62
N ILE A 33 -11.80 3.89 10.94
CA ILE A 33 -10.61 4.71 11.15
C ILE A 33 -9.78 4.51 9.88
N TYR A 34 -9.51 5.59 9.16
CA TYR A 34 -9.03 5.51 7.79
C TYR A 34 -7.62 6.05 7.64
N MET A 35 -6.79 5.30 6.91
CA MET A 35 -5.60 5.81 6.26
C MET A 35 -6.00 6.49 4.94
N THR A 36 -5.34 7.57 4.57
CA THR A 36 -5.62 8.33 3.34
C THR A 36 -4.38 8.39 2.48
N GLY A 37 -4.50 7.93 1.23
CA GLY A 37 -3.45 8.05 0.21
C GLY A 37 -3.83 9.11 -0.81
N LYS A 38 -2.86 9.94 -1.21
CA LYS A 38 -2.99 10.89 -2.33
C LYS A 38 -1.94 10.53 -3.37
N ILE A 39 -2.30 10.62 -4.65
CA ILE A 39 -1.39 10.30 -5.75
C ILE A 39 -1.68 11.19 -6.96
N HIS A 40 -0.63 11.61 -7.64
CA HIS A 40 -0.67 12.21 -8.97
C HIS A 40 0.63 11.94 -9.71
N PHE A 41 0.58 11.97 -11.04
CA PHE A 41 1.80 11.87 -11.85
C PHE A 41 2.76 13.02 -11.58
N ALA A 42 4.04 12.69 -11.64
CA ALA A 42 5.16 13.54 -11.30
C ALA A 42 6.34 13.29 -12.26
N GLU A 43 7.37 14.13 -12.22
CA GLU A 43 8.60 13.91 -12.99
C GLU A 43 9.47 12.79 -12.39
N GLN A 44 9.39 12.58 -11.08
CA GLN A 44 10.16 11.60 -10.32
C GLN A 44 9.27 10.94 -9.27
N TYR A 45 9.61 9.72 -8.87
CA TYR A 45 8.90 9.05 -7.79
C TYR A 45 9.17 9.77 -6.47
N ARG A 46 8.12 10.01 -5.69
CA ARG A 46 8.24 10.52 -4.34
C ARG A 46 7.16 9.92 -3.45
N LEU A 47 7.58 9.15 -2.46
CA LEU A 47 6.74 8.51 -1.46
C LEU A 47 6.88 9.27 -0.14
N PHE A 48 5.76 9.53 0.51
CA PHE A 48 5.71 10.19 1.81
C PHE A 48 4.66 9.52 2.70
N SER A 49 5.03 9.28 3.95
CA SER A 49 4.16 8.80 5.01
C SER A 49 4.34 9.70 6.23
N ASP A 50 3.25 10.07 6.89
CA ASP A 50 3.29 10.83 8.15
C ASP A 50 3.82 10.01 9.35
N MET A 51 4.10 8.73 9.12
CA MET A 51 4.81 7.85 10.06
C MET A 51 6.31 8.18 10.17
N PHE A 52 6.91 8.83 9.16
CA PHE A 52 8.36 9.07 9.07
C PHE A 52 8.68 10.55 8.82
N ASP A 53 9.92 10.95 9.16
CA ASP A 53 10.37 12.35 9.04
C ASP A 53 11.01 12.68 7.67
N HIS A 54 11.06 11.71 6.75
CA HIS A 54 11.63 11.87 5.40
C HIS A 54 10.70 11.31 4.31
N ALA A 55 10.96 11.71 3.07
CA ALA A 55 10.34 11.16 1.87
C ALA A 55 11.41 10.46 1.02
N VAL A 56 11.00 9.45 0.26
CA VAL A 56 11.91 8.60 -0.54
C VAL A 56 11.44 8.49 -1.98
N ASP A 57 12.31 8.05 -2.87
CA ASP A 57 11.91 7.56 -4.20
C ASP A 57 11.71 6.03 -4.16
N LEU A 58 12.05 5.31 -5.23
CA LEU A 58 12.01 3.85 -5.27
C LEU A 58 13.37 3.19 -4.97
N THR A 59 14.38 3.95 -4.56
CA THR A 59 15.64 3.41 -4.04
C THR A 59 15.36 2.72 -2.69
N PRO A 60 15.82 1.49 -2.45
CA PRO A 60 15.48 0.74 -1.24
C PRO A 60 15.71 1.52 0.05
N ASP A 61 14.67 1.59 0.87
CA ASP A 61 14.66 2.22 2.18
C ASP A 61 13.86 1.34 3.15
N ASP A 62 14.44 1.03 4.32
CA ASP A 62 13.86 0.05 5.27
C ASP A 62 12.50 0.52 5.83
N ASP A 63 12.35 1.83 6.09
CA ASP A 63 11.13 2.43 6.63
C ASP A 63 9.99 2.37 5.60
N TYR A 64 10.34 2.51 4.31
CA TYR A 64 9.38 2.49 3.20
C TYR A 64 9.27 1.14 2.48
N SER A 65 9.99 0.11 2.92
CA SER A 65 10.09 -1.21 2.27
C SER A 65 8.73 -1.78 1.83
N LEU A 66 7.74 -1.81 2.72
CA LEU A 66 6.39 -2.30 2.40
C LEU A 66 5.70 -1.49 1.28
N ILE A 67 5.85 -0.17 1.28
CA ILE A 67 5.25 0.71 0.26
C ILE A 67 5.99 0.50 -1.07
N GLN A 68 7.32 0.46 -1.05
CA GLN A 68 8.15 0.27 -2.23
C GLN A 68 7.91 -1.10 -2.89
N GLU A 69 7.83 -2.17 -2.10
CA GLU A 69 7.47 -3.51 -2.59
C GLU A 69 6.07 -3.53 -3.20
N THR A 70 5.10 -2.86 -2.57
CA THR A 70 3.74 -2.73 -3.12
C THR A 70 3.75 -2.04 -4.49
N VAL A 71 4.54 -0.97 -4.65
CA VAL A 71 4.70 -0.27 -5.93
C VAL A 71 5.38 -1.17 -6.95
N ALA A 72 6.40 -1.93 -6.57
CA ALA A 72 7.09 -2.87 -7.45
C ALA A 72 6.12 -3.96 -7.99
N VAL A 73 5.35 -4.60 -7.11
CA VAL A 73 4.34 -5.59 -7.50
C VAL A 73 3.27 -4.99 -8.41
N MET A 74 2.80 -3.77 -8.12
CA MET A 74 1.84 -3.09 -8.99
C MET A 74 2.43 -2.71 -10.35
N ASN A 75 3.70 -2.32 -10.40
CA ASN A 75 4.40 -2.05 -11.66
C ASN A 75 4.51 -3.31 -12.53
N GLU A 76 4.88 -4.45 -11.94
CA GLU A 76 4.90 -5.74 -12.62
C GLU A 76 3.51 -6.11 -13.17
N PHE A 77 2.46 -5.92 -12.35
CA PHE A 77 1.09 -6.15 -12.78
C PHE A 77 0.71 -5.25 -13.97
N LEU A 78 0.96 -3.94 -13.89
CA LEU A 78 0.63 -3.00 -14.97
C LEU A 78 1.38 -3.31 -16.27
N GLN A 79 2.67 -3.67 -16.18
CA GLN A 79 3.46 -4.10 -17.33
C GLN A 79 2.92 -5.39 -17.95
N SER A 80 2.46 -6.36 -17.14
CA SER A 80 1.80 -7.58 -17.63
C SER A 80 0.52 -7.28 -18.43
N GLN A 81 -0.10 -6.12 -18.16
CA GLN A 81 -1.28 -5.62 -18.87
C GLN A 81 -0.92 -4.65 -20.02
N SER A 82 0.36 -4.55 -20.41
CA SER A 82 0.87 -3.61 -21.42
C SER A 82 0.61 -2.13 -21.10
N ILE A 83 0.52 -1.76 -19.82
CA ILE A 83 0.35 -0.37 -19.38
C ILE A 83 1.72 0.24 -19.11
N SER A 84 2.00 1.38 -19.75
CA SER A 84 3.23 2.15 -19.53
C SER A 84 3.26 2.73 -18.11
N LEU A 85 4.41 2.59 -17.45
CA LEU A 85 4.64 3.14 -16.13
C LEU A 85 4.95 4.64 -16.22
N SER A 86 4.61 5.39 -15.17
CA SER A 86 4.93 6.81 -15.05
C SER A 86 5.17 7.15 -13.58
N PRO A 87 6.17 8.00 -13.27
CA PRO A 87 6.43 8.39 -11.89
C PRO A 87 5.26 9.15 -11.26
N PHE A 88 5.16 9.08 -9.94
CA PHE A 88 4.09 9.71 -9.18
C PHE A 88 4.55 10.21 -7.79
N LEU A 89 3.74 11.10 -7.21
CA LEU A 89 3.86 11.61 -5.85
C LEU A 89 2.52 11.75 -5.13
#